data_AF-A0A831JPV3-F1
#
_entry.id   AF-A0A831JPV3-F1
#
_cell.length_a   1.000
_cell.length_b   1.000
_cell.length_c   1.000
_cell.angle_alpha   90.00
_cell.angle_beta   90.00
_cell.angle_gamma   90.00
#
_symmetry.space_group_name_H-M   'P 1'
#
loop_
_entity.id
_entity.type
_entity.pdbx_description
1 polymer ?
#
loop_
_entity_poly.entity_id
_entity_poly.type
_entity_poly.pdbx_seq_one_letter_code
_entity_poly.pdbx_strand_id
1 'polypeptide(L)'
;MGVTMNASTRSAVISLDQGIGGTLGIKTFFSDHGLRRAWERSSIITIPEMIRILDTGLYVPVGYEDGTKKEHRLFYSIDDRFHLVAVQDRINHEVITILGPRFRFRITDEAMRAAMQMIERSPIEISKAERYGNYYVTCRAYSNEFRQEINHKLLACSIADYGNIKSLMNSRMFKDDLVTALKKKNLQRLIKVIYISKTRSGKPRPYTLNEVFGSNS
;
A
#
# COMPACT_ATOMS: atom_id res chain seq x y z
N MET A 1 25.76 0.41 50.25
CA MET A 1 26.94 0.13 49.39
C MET A 1 26.77 -1.26 48.84
N GLY A 2 26.79 -1.60 47.57
CA GLY A 2 26.88 -0.97 46.24
C GLY A 2 26.59 -2.14 45.27
N VAL A 3 25.67 -2.00 44.32
CA VAL A 3 25.94 -1.66 42.90
C VAL A 3 26.72 -2.75 42.12
N THR A 4 25.93 -3.43 41.27
CA THR A 4 26.17 -3.85 39.86
C THR A 4 27.11 -5.00 39.47
N MET A 5 26.54 -5.86 38.60
CA MET A 5 27.00 -6.33 37.27
C MET A 5 28.52 -6.61 37.07
N ASN A 6 28.98 -7.62 36.32
CA ASN A 6 28.52 -8.00 34.98
C ASN A 6 29.25 -9.26 34.47
N ALA A 7 28.67 -9.84 33.41
CA ALA A 7 29.30 -10.52 32.27
C ALA A 7 30.25 -11.71 32.46
N SER A 8 29.83 -12.87 31.95
CA SER A 8 30.70 -13.67 31.07
C SER A 8 29.89 -14.59 30.16
N THR A 9 29.87 -14.21 28.89
CA THR A 9 30.11 -15.09 27.74
C THR A 9 29.27 -16.37 27.62
N ARG A 10 28.19 -16.28 26.86
CA ARG A 10 27.75 -17.41 26.04
C ARG A 10 27.56 -16.97 24.59
N SER A 11 28.51 -17.42 23.77
CA SER A 11 28.36 -17.58 22.34
C SER A 11 27.00 -18.21 22.05
N ALA A 12 26.10 -17.45 21.45
CA ALA A 12 24.96 -18.01 20.74
C ALA A 12 25.22 -17.73 19.26
N VAL A 13 25.76 -18.74 18.59
CA VAL A 13 25.54 -18.97 17.16
C VAL A 13 24.02 -18.94 16.97
N ILE A 14 23.48 -17.81 16.51
CA ILE A 14 22.07 -17.74 16.12
C ILE A 14 22.00 -18.38 14.75
N SER A 15 21.55 -19.64 14.77
CA SER A 15 21.23 -20.44 13.61
C SER A 15 20.40 -19.66 12.60
N LEU A 16 20.96 -19.52 11.40
CA LEU A 16 20.27 -19.25 10.15
C LEU A 16 19.40 -20.47 9.80
N ASP A 17 18.34 -20.72 10.56
CA ASP A 17 17.25 -21.57 10.09
C ASP A 17 16.00 -21.38 10.95
N GLN A 18 15.26 -20.31 10.69
CA GLN A 18 13.81 -20.30 10.91
C GLN A 18 13.14 -19.60 9.75
N GLY A 19 12.80 -20.42 8.76
CA GLY A 19 11.44 -20.46 8.22
C GLY A 19 11.00 -19.24 7.44
N ILE A 20 10.66 -19.50 6.18
CA ILE A 20 9.66 -18.77 5.39
C ILE A 20 8.35 -18.80 6.18
N GLY A 21 8.26 -17.94 7.20
CA GLY A 21 7.12 -17.76 8.07
C GLY A 21 6.19 -16.79 7.39
N GLY A 22 5.29 -17.32 6.56
CA GLY A 22 4.13 -16.58 6.12
C GLY A 22 3.35 -16.08 7.33
N THR A 23 3.57 -14.82 7.69
CA THR A 23 2.66 -14.09 8.57
C THR A 23 1.30 -14.09 7.88
N LEU A 24 0.26 -14.57 8.56
CA LEU A 24 -1.10 -14.51 8.06
C LEU A 24 -1.46 -13.09 7.58
N GLY A 25 -1.51 -12.92 6.25
CA GLY A 25 -2.59 -12.23 5.54
C GLY A 25 -2.76 -10.71 5.65
N ILE A 26 -2.00 -9.98 6.47
CA ILE A 26 -2.15 -8.51 6.53
C ILE A 26 -1.22 -7.85 5.52
N LYS A 27 -1.76 -7.53 4.35
CA LYS A 27 -1.04 -6.84 3.28
C LYS A 27 -0.90 -5.36 3.58
N THR A 28 0.30 -4.83 3.33
CA THR A 28 0.58 -3.39 3.35
C THR A 28 -0.39 -2.65 2.42
N PHE A 29 -0.91 -1.53 2.90
CA PHE A 29 -1.74 -0.61 2.12
C PHE A 29 -1.43 0.82 2.52
N PHE A 30 -1.83 1.78 1.71
CA PHE A 30 -1.55 3.19 1.95
C PHE A 30 -2.79 3.91 2.47
N SER A 31 -2.58 4.79 3.44
CA SER A 31 -3.52 5.87 3.74
C SER A 31 -3.53 6.89 2.59
N ASP A 32 -4.54 7.76 2.53
CA ASP A 32 -4.58 8.89 1.60
C ASP A 32 -3.32 9.77 1.68
N HIS A 33 -2.89 10.06 2.91
CA HIS A 33 -1.71 10.87 3.14
C HIS A 33 -0.45 10.13 2.67
N GLY A 34 -0.32 8.85 3.02
CA GLY A 34 0.79 8.00 2.59
C GLY A 34 0.91 7.94 1.08
N LEU A 35 -0.22 7.75 0.38
CA LEU A 35 -0.26 7.65 -1.07
C LEU A 35 0.21 8.94 -1.74
N ARG A 36 -0.31 10.09 -1.28
CA ARG A 36 0.12 11.40 -1.77
C ARG A 36 1.61 11.63 -1.56
N ARG A 37 2.12 11.30 -0.36
CA ARG A 37 3.54 11.47 -0.02
C ARG A 37 4.43 10.55 -0.84
N ALA A 38 3.97 9.36 -1.19
CA ALA A 38 4.65 8.45 -2.10
C ALA A 38 4.79 9.10 -3.48
N TRP A 39 3.69 9.54 -4.10
CA TRP A 39 3.74 10.20 -5.42
C TRP A 39 4.61 11.45 -5.47
N GLU A 40 4.63 12.25 -4.41
CA GLU A 40 5.49 13.43 -4.33
C GLU A 40 6.98 13.10 -4.24
N ARG A 41 7.35 11.88 -3.83
CA ARG A 41 8.72 11.49 -3.50
C ARG A 41 9.31 10.47 -4.45
N SER A 42 8.50 9.60 -5.05
CA SER A 42 8.94 8.62 -6.04
C SER A 42 8.66 9.13 -7.44
N SER A 43 9.66 9.07 -8.32
CA SER A 43 9.48 9.37 -9.73
C SER A 43 9.22 8.11 -10.55
N ILE A 44 9.77 6.97 -10.13
CA ILE A 44 9.79 5.74 -10.92
C ILE A 44 9.22 4.55 -10.15
N ILE A 45 9.61 4.32 -8.89
CA ILE A 45 9.07 3.21 -8.11
C ILE A 45 7.55 3.33 -7.96
N THR A 46 6.85 2.24 -8.23
CA THR A 46 5.39 2.17 -8.19
C THR A 46 4.88 1.78 -6.81
N ILE A 47 3.61 2.10 -6.50
CA ILE A 47 2.99 1.68 -5.24
C ILE A 47 2.96 0.14 -5.07
N PRO A 48 2.66 -0.68 -6.11
CA PRO A 48 2.85 -2.13 -6.02
C PRO A 48 4.24 -2.57 -5.58
N GLU A 49 5.30 -1.94 -6.10
CA GLU A 49 6.69 -2.26 -5.71
C GLU A 49 6.94 -1.89 -4.25
N MET A 50 6.56 -0.69 -3.82
CA MET A 50 6.69 -0.29 -2.42
C MET A 50 5.98 -1.26 -1.48
N ILE A 51 4.76 -1.68 -1.81
CA ILE A 51 4.00 -2.68 -1.04
C ILE A 51 4.77 -3.99 -0.95
N ARG A 52 5.31 -4.50 -2.07
CA ARG A 52 6.06 -5.76 -2.07
C ARG A 52 7.33 -5.67 -1.23
N ILE A 53 8.09 -4.58 -1.35
CA ILE A 53 9.28 -4.33 -0.53
C ILE A 53 8.92 -4.42 0.96
N LEU A 54 7.82 -3.78 1.36
CA LEU A 54 7.38 -3.75 2.76
C LEU A 54 6.79 -5.09 3.22
N ASP A 55 6.03 -5.79 2.37
CA ASP A 55 5.44 -7.09 2.69
C ASP A 55 6.49 -8.21 2.75
N THR A 56 7.60 -8.08 2.00
CA THR A 56 8.70 -9.09 1.97
C THR A 56 9.80 -8.81 2.97
N GLY A 57 9.70 -7.74 3.76
CA GLY A 57 10.72 -7.44 4.77
C GLY A 57 12.02 -6.86 4.21
N LEU A 58 12.03 -6.35 2.97
CA LEU A 58 13.22 -5.79 2.33
C LEU A 58 13.47 -4.34 2.76
N TYR A 59 13.53 -4.13 4.07
CA TYR A 59 13.76 -2.85 4.71
C TYR A 59 14.58 -3.01 5.98
N VAL A 60 15.22 -1.92 6.40
CA VAL A 60 15.91 -1.81 7.68
C VAL A 60 15.02 -1.04 8.67
N PRO A 61 14.70 -1.57 9.85
CA PRO A 61 14.01 -0.81 10.89
C PRO A 61 14.95 0.28 11.42
N VAL A 62 14.52 1.54 11.32
CA VAL A 62 15.35 2.70 11.73
C VAL A 62 14.73 3.53 12.85
N GLY A 63 13.59 3.11 13.37
CA GLY A 63 12.96 3.74 14.53
C GLY A 63 11.55 3.26 14.79
N TYR A 64 11.05 3.66 15.95
CA TYR A 64 9.66 3.54 16.37
C TYR A 64 9.26 4.84 17.06
N GLU A 65 7.99 5.21 16.99
CA GLU A 65 7.45 6.35 17.75
C GLU A 65 6.91 5.85 19.09
N ASP A 66 7.53 6.25 20.20
CA ASP A 66 7.03 5.94 21.55
C ASP A 66 5.59 6.42 21.74
N GLY A 67 4.76 5.54 22.32
CA GLY A 67 3.33 5.82 22.55
C GLY A 67 2.45 5.76 21.30
N THR A 68 3.01 5.66 20.10
CA THR A 68 2.26 5.33 18.88
C THR A 68 2.64 3.94 18.40
N LYS A 69 1.76 3.29 17.64
CA LYS A 69 1.99 1.94 17.13
C LYS A 69 2.75 1.97 15.80
N LYS A 70 3.59 2.99 15.58
CA LYS A 70 4.23 3.25 14.28
C LYS A 70 5.69 2.81 14.28
N GLU A 71 6.10 2.24 13.16
CA GLU A 71 7.46 1.80 12.85
C GLU A 71 8.00 2.54 11.63
N HIS A 72 9.29 2.81 11.63
CA HIS A 72 10.00 3.46 10.54
C HIS A 72 10.84 2.45 9.79
N ARG A 73 10.48 2.22 8.53
CA ARG A 73 11.06 1.18 7.67
C ARG A 73 11.82 1.84 6.52
N LEU A 74 13.15 1.82 6.60
CA LEU A 74 14.04 2.34 5.56
C LEU A 74 14.18 1.30 4.44
N PHE A 75 13.84 1.67 3.23
CA PHE A 75 14.04 0.83 2.05
C PHE A 75 14.70 1.61 0.92
N TYR A 76 15.24 0.87 -0.05
CA TYR A 76 15.91 1.45 -1.21
C TYR A 76 15.08 1.24 -2.48
N SER A 77 14.93 2.28 -3.29
CA SER A 77 14.43 2.16 -4.65
C SER A 77 15.61 1.99 -5.60
N ILE A 78 15.71 0.84 -6.28
CA ILE A 78 16.71 0.62 -7.34
C ILE A 78 16.49 1.61 -8.47
N ASP A 79 15.22 1.76 -8.90
CA ASP A 79 14.89 2.53 -10.09
C ASP A 79 15.13 4.02 -9.89
N ASP A 80 14.76 4.57 -8.73
CA ASP A 80 15.03 5.97 -8.43
C ASP A 80 16.43 6.23 -7.86
N ARG A 81 17.15 5.16 -7.49
CA ARG A 81 18.49 5.19 -6.87
C ARG A 81 18.58 5.98 -5.57
N PHE A 82 17.53 5.99 -4.76
CA PHE A 82 17.54 6.67 -3.46
C PHE A 82 16.72 5.94 -2.40
N HIS A 83 16.98 6.27 -1.14
CA HIS A 83 16.34 5.66 0.02
C HIS A 83 15.06 6.38 0.43
N LEU A 84 14.09 5.62 0.91
CA LEU A 84 12.81 6.10 1.43
C LEU A 84 12.55 5.51 2.80
N VAL A 85 11.82 6.24 3.63
CA VAL A 85 11.34 5.74 4.92
C VAL A 85 9.81 5.67 4.87
N ALA A 86 9.27 4.46 5.02
CA ALA A 86 7.85 4.26 5.28
C ALA A 86 7.58 4.35 6.78
N VAL A 87 6.65 5.22 7.18
CA VAL A 87 6.08 5.21 8.52
C VAL A 87 4.82 4.35 8.46
N GLN A 88 4.86 3.19 9.09
CA GLN A 88 3.82 2.18 9.00
C GLN A 88 3.24 1.86 10.39
N ASP A 89 1.92 1.73 10.48
CA ASP A 89 1.27 1.22 11.68
C ASP A 89 1.50 -0.30 11.79
N ARG A 90 2.02 -0.75 12.93
CA ARG A 90 2.42 -2.15 13.17
C ARG A 90 1.25 -3.11 13.38
N ILE A 91 0.04 -2.60 13.66
CA ILE A 91 -1.16 -3.43 13.84
C ILE A 91 -1.81 -3.71 12.50
N ASN A 92 -2.13 -2.66 11.75
CA ASN A 92 -2.92 -2.79 10.54
C ASN A 92 -2.07 -2.81 9.26
N HIS A 93 -0.77 -2.53 9.35
CA HIS A 93 0.17 -2.41 8.23
C HIS A 93 -0.14 -1.26 7.26
N GLU A 94 -0.86 -0.23 7.71
CA GLU A 94 -1.11 0.99 6.95
C GLU A 94 0.15 1.85 6.87
N VAL A 95 0.56 2.21 5.65
CA VAL A 95 1.56 3.24 5.41
C VAL A 95 0.90 4.61 5.57
N ILE A 96 1.27 5.29 6.65
CA ILE A 96 0.72 6.58 7.04
C ILE A 96 1.41 7.70 6.24
N THR A 97 2.73 7.60 6.07
CA THR A 97 3.50 8.56 5.28
C THR A 97 4.76 7.92 4.69
N ILE A 98 5.23 8.48 3.58
CA ILE A 98 6.55 8.23 3.01
C ILE A 98 7.41 9.48 3.23
N LEU A 99 8.64 9.27 3.67
CA LEU A 99 9.61 10.31 3.99
C LEU A 99 10.89 10.10 3.20
N GLY A 100 11.56 11.22 2.87
CA GLY A 100 12.92 11.16 2.33
C GLY A 100 13.93 10.82 3.45
N PRO A 101 15.15 10.37 3.10
CA PRO A 101 16.10 9.83 4.06
C PRO A 101 16.70 10.92 4.98
N ARG A 102 16.61 12.20 4.57
CA ARG A 102 17.08 13.35 5.33
C ARG A 102 16.06 13.87 6.36
N PHE A 103 14.90 13.25 6.48
CA PHE A 103 13.85 13.74 7.38
C PHE A 103 14.01 13.16 8.79
N ARG A 104 14.45 13.98 9.75
CA ARG A 104 14.36 13.81 11.23
C ARG A 104 14.94 12.54 11.88
N PHE A 105 15.37 11.53 11.13
CA PHE A 105 15.97 10.31 11.66
C PHE A 105 17.49 10.37 11.59
N ARG A 106 18.17 9.91 12.63
CA ARG A 106 19.61 9.63 12.57
C ARG A 106 19.80 8.29 11.84
N ILE A 107 19.59 8.31 10.52
CA ILE A 107 19.87 7.15 9.68
C ILE A 107 21.37 7.09 9.47
N THR A 108 21.99 5.96 9.83
CA THR A 108 23.42 5.76 9.63
C THR A 108 23.71 5.29 8.21
N ASP A 109 24.94 5.53 7.74
CA ASP A 109 25.39 5.05 6.44
C ASP A 109 25.37 3.52 6.36
N GLU A 110 25.55 2.82 7.49
CA GLU A 110 25.40 1.37 7.59
C GLU A 110 23.95 0.93 7.30
N ALA A 111 22.96 1.63 7.87
CA ALA A 111 21.55 1.32 7.62
C ALA A 111 21.17 1.58 6.16
N MET A 112 21.66 2.67 5.55
CA MET A 112 21.46 2.94 4.12
C MET A 112 22.09 1.87 3.24
N ARG A 113 23.33 1.47 3.52
CA ARG A 113 24.01 0.38 2.79
C ARG A 113 23.30 -0.96 2.96
N ALA A 114 22.85 -1.28 4.17
CA ALA A 114 22.12 -2.52 4.43
C ALA A 114 20.79 -2.57 3.65
N ALA A 115 20.00 -1.50 3.66
CA ALA A 115 18.74 -1.44 2.91
C ALA A 115 18.96 -1.60 1.39
N MET A 116 20.03 -1.01 0.86
CA MET A 116 20.42 -1.17 -0.53
C MET A 116 20.78 -2.63 -0.85
N GLN A 117 21.63 -3.25 -0.03
CA GLN A 117 22.06 -4.64 -0.23
C GLN A 117 20.90 -5.64 -0.13
N MET A 118 19.91 -5.41 0.74
CA MET A 118 18.73 -6.28 0.84
C MET A 118 17.98 -6.34 -0.49
N ILE A 119 17.77 -5.18 -1.11
CA ILE A 119 17.05 -5.06 -2.37
C ILE A 119 17.89 -5.55 -3.56
N GLU A 120 19.20 -5.29 -3.58
CA GLU A 120 20.10 -5.80 -4.64
C GLU A 120 20.20 -7.33 -4.64
N ARG A 121 20.19 -7.96 -3.46
CA ARG A 121 20.23 -9.43 -3.32
C ARG A 121 18.89 -10.09 -3.60
N SER A 122 17.80 -9.35 -3.50
CA SER A 122 16.45 -9.87 -3.73
C SER A 122 15.60 -8.82 -4.45
N PRO A 123 15.89 -8.56 -5.74
CA PRO A 123 15.15 -7.56 -6.50
C PRO A 123 13.66 -7.89 -6.55
N ILE A 124 12.83 -6.86 -6.40
CA ILE A 124 11.39 -7.01 -6.55
C ILE A 124 11.03 -6.98 -8.04
N GLU A 125 10.57 -8.10 -8.55
CA GLU A 125 10.00 -8.18 -9.89
C GLU A 125 8.48 -7.98 -9.86
N ILE A 126 7.98 -6.92 -10.47
CA ILE A 126 6.54 -6.76 -10.74
C ILE A 126 6.21 -7.06 -12.19
N SER A 127 5.05 -7.69 -12.41
CA SER A 127 4.57 -7.97 -13.75
C SER A 127 4.20 -6.67 -14.49
N LYS A 128 4.21 -6.69 -15.84
CA LYS A 128 3.70 -5.57 -16.65
C LYS A 128 2.27 -5.19 -16.27
N ALA A 129 1.45 -6.15 -15.86
CA ALA A 129 0.08 -5.89 -15.41
C ALA A 129 0.02 -5.15 -14.08
N GLU A 130 0.95 -5.41 -13.15
CA GLU A 130 1.06 -4.64 -11.90
C GLU A 130 1.64 -3.25 -12.15
N ARG A 131 2.57 -3.11 -13.10
CA ARG A 131 3.25 -1.86 -13.42
C ARG A 131 2.41 -0.89 -14.26
N TYR A 132 1.58 -1.41 -15.17
CA TYR A 132 0.87 -0.59 -16.17
C TYR A 132 -0.61 -0.95 -16.32
N GLY A 133 -1.11 -1.91 -15.53
CA GLY A 133 -2.51 -2.31 -15.59
C GLY A 133 -3.45 -1.28 -15.00
N ASN A 134 -4.75 -1.54 -15.16
CA ASN A 134 -5.80 -0.68 -14.61
C ASN A 134 -6.79 -1.50 -13.78
N TYR A 135 -7.28 -0.91 -12.71
CA TYR A 135 -8.57 -1.24 -12.12
C TYR A 135 -9.68 -0.67 -13.01
N TYR A 136 -10.64 -1.51 -13.39
CA TYR A 136 -11.86 -1.08 -14.06
C TYR A 136 -12.99 -1.05 -13.05
N VAL A 137 -13.66 0.10 -12.97
CA VAL A 137 -14.77 0.31 -12.05
C VAL A 137 -16.06 0.43 -12.84
N THR A 138 -17.00 -0.46 -12.52
CA THR A 138 -18.35 -0.48 -13.07
C THR A 138 -19.36 -0.46 -11.94
N CYS A 139 -20.62 -0.14 -12.24
CA CYS A 139 -21.70 -0.29 -11.27
C CYS A 139 -22.90 -0.97 -11.92
N ARG A 140 -23.71 -1.62 -11.08
CA ARG A 140 -25.05 -2.07 -11.47
C ARG A 140 -26.07 -1.09 -10.95
N ALA A 141 -26.88 -0.56 -11.86
CA ALA A 141 -27.94 0.39 -11.56
C ALA A 141 -29.24 -0.02 -12.26
N TYR A 142 -30.37 0.36 -11.67
CA TYR A 142 -31.67 0.10 -12.27
C TYR A 142 -31.95 1.14 -13.38
N SER A 143 -32.23 0.67 -14.60
CA SER A 143 -32.67 1.54 -15.68
C SER A 143 -34.19 1.61 -15.71
N ASN A 144 -34.73 2.83 -15.57
CA ASN A 144 -36.16 3.07 -15.76
C ASN A 144 -36.60 2.88 -17.21
N GLU A 145 -35.71 3.13 -18.17
CA GLU A 145 -35.96 2.98 -19.62
C GLU A 145 -36.14 1.51 -20.02
N PHE A 146 -35.30 0.63 -19.47
CA PHE A 146 -35.32 -0.80 -19.82
C PHE A 146 -35.99 -1.69 -18.76
N ARG A 147 -36.49 -1.10 -17.65
CA ARG A 147 -37.04 -1.81 -16.47
C ARG A 147 -36.17 -2.98 -15.98
N GLN A 148 -34.86 -2.85 -16.11
CA GLN A 148 -33.90 -3.90 -15.78
C GLN A 148 -32.62 -3.33 -15.19
N GLU A 149 -31.87 -4.17 -14.49
CA GLU A 149 -30.54 -3.83 -14.00
C GLU A 149 -29.51 -3.90 -15.12
N ILE A 150 -28.78 -2.82 -15.33
CA ILE A 150 -27.72 -2.74 -16.35
C ILE A 150 -26.38 -2.36 -15.73
N ASN A 151 -25.30 -2.86 -16.33
CA ASN A 151 -23.94 -2.53 -15.93
C ASN A 151 -23.50 -1.25 -16.65
N HIS A 152 -23.05 -0.26 -15.87
CA HIS A 152 -22.44 0.95 -16.40
C HIS A 152 -20.95 0.96 -16.11
N LYS A 153 -20.15 1.18 -17.15
CA LYS A 153 -18.73 1.53 -16.97
C LYS A 153 -18.61 2.93 -16.40
N LEU A 154 -17.84 3.10 -15.32
CA LEU A 154 -17.65 4.39 -14.66
C LEU A 154 -16.29 4.97 -15.01
N LEU A 155 -15.20 4.28 -14.62
CA LEU A 155 -13.85 4.80 -14.74
C LEU A 155 -12.82 3.67 -14.78
N ALA A 156 -11.57 4.04 -15.11
CA ALA A 156 -10.40 3.17 -15.03
C ALA A 156 -9.32 3.89 -14.21
N CYS A 157 -8.74 3.20 -13.23
CA CYS A 157 -7.66 3.72 -12.37
C CYS A 157 -6.40 2.91 -12.60
N SER A 158 -5.24 3.55 -12.64
CA SER A 158 -3.95 2.86 -12.77
C SER A 158 -3.67 1.99 -11.54
N ILE A 159 -3.23 0.75 -11.75
CA ILE A 159 -2.78 -0.14 -10.66
C ILE A 159 -1.48 0.40 -10.04
N ALA A 160 -0.62 1.05 -10.83
CA ALA A 160 0.62 1.63 -10.35
C ALA A 160 0.38 2.71 -9.29
N ASP A 161 -0.74 3.43 -9.40
CA ASP A 161 -1.09 4.57 -8.56
C ASP A 161 -1.59 4.12 -7.19
N TYR A 162 -2.25 2.96 -7.10
CA TYR A 162 -2.91 2.51 -5.88
C TYR A 162 -2.34 1.22 -5.30
N GLY A 163 -1.65 0.42 -6.10
CA GLY A 163 -1.11 -0.88 -5.72
C GLY A 163 -2.18 -1.95 -5.56
N ASN A 164 -3.04 -1.79 -4.55
CA ASN A 164 -4.08 -2.75 -4.20
C ASN A 164 -5.45 -2.09 -4.02
N ILE A 165 -6.50 -2.92 -3.98
CA ILE A 165 -7.88 -2.44 -3.85
C ILE A 165 -8.11 -1.74 -2.50
N LYS A 166 -7.41 -2.13 -1.43
CA LYS A 166 -7.56 -1.49 -0.11
C LYS A 166 -7.10 -0.04 -0.13
N SER A 167 -5.91 0.23 -0.71
CA SER A 167 -5.42 1.60 -0.93
C SER A 167 -6.34 2.40 -1.87
N LEU A 168 -6.82 1.77 -2.96
CA LEU A 168 -7.77 2.40 -3.89
C LEU A 168 -9.05 2.83 -3.16
N MET A 169 -9.64 1.94 -2.36
CA MET A 169 -10.90 2.16 -1.66
C MET A 169 -10.77 3.15 -0.50
N ASN A 170 -9.57 3.27 0.08
CA ASN A 170 -9.27 4.29 1.07
C ASN A 170 -8.93 5.65 0.44
N SER A 171 -8.73 5.71 -0.88
CA SER A 171 -8.38 6.95 -1.56
C SER A 171 -9.56 7.90 -1.68
N ARG A 172 -9.44 9.11 -1.10
CA ARG A 172 -10.41 10.20 -1.31
C ARG A 172 -10.46 10.64 -2.77
N MET A 173 -9.31 10.70 -3.45
CA MET A 173 -9.27 11.06 -4.87
C MET A 173 -10.09 10.09 -5.72
N PHE A 174 -9.95 8.80 -5.47
CA PHE A 174 -10.74 7.76 -6.12
C PHE A 174 -12.25 7.95 -5.86
N LYS A 175 -12.63 8.23 -4.61
CA LYS A 175 -14.04 8.46 -4.24
C LYS A 175 -14.62 9.69 -4.92
N ASP A 176 -13.87 10.78 -5.01
CA ASP A 176 -14.29 12.03 -5.65
C ASP A 176 -14.49 11.83 -7.17
N ASP A 177 -13.56 11.13 -7.83
CA ASP A 177 -13.67 10.76 -9.25
C ASP A 177 -14.88 9.85 -9.51
N LEU A 178 -15.11 8.89 -8.61
CA LEU A 178 -16.24 8.00 -8.69
C LEU A 178 -17.57 8.74 -8.55
N VAL A 179 -17.70 9.64 -7.57
CA VAL A 179 -18.90 10.49 -7.42
C VAL A 179 -19.13 11.33 -8.67
N THR A 180 -18.07 11.89 -9.25
CA THR A 180 -18.15 12.67 -10.49
C THR A 180 -18.64 11.82 -11.68
N ALA A 181 -18.12 10.59 -11.83
CA ALA A 181 -18.56 9.67 -12.86
C ALA A 181 -20.05 9.26 -12.71
N LEU A 182 -20.50 9.07 -11.47
CA LEU A 182 -21.89 8.75 -11.17
C LEU A 182 -22.84 9.92 -11.47
N LYS A 183 -22.44 11.16 -11.14
CA LYS A 183 -23.18 12.39 -11.48
C LYS A 183 -23.35 12.54 -12.99
N LYS A 184 -22.25 12.39 -13.74
CA LYS A 184 -22.27 12.52 -15.21
C LYS A 184 -23.24 11.56 -15.91
N LYS A 185 -23.51 10.41 -15.28
CA LYS A 185 -24.43 9.38 -15.80
C LYS A 185 -25.82 9.43 -15.16
N ASN A 186 -26.08 10.37 -14.26
CA ASN A 186 -27.34 10.47 -13.49
C ASN A 186 -27.68 9.19 -12.70
N LEU A 187 -26.68 8.47 -12.20
CA LEU A 187 -26.88 7.17 -11.54
C LEU A 187 -26.94 7.23 -10.02
N GLN A 188 -26.67 8.39 -9.40
CA GLN A 188 -26.41 8.51 -7.96
C GLN A 188 -27.45 7.86 -7.04
N ARG A 189 -28.73 7.85 -7.43
CA ARG A 189 -29.83 7.29 -6.64
C ARG A 189 -30.30 5.90 -7.11
N LEU A 190 -29.68 5.37 -8.15
CA LEU A 190 -30.11 4.14 -8.83
C LEU A 190 -29.09 3.00 -8.67
N ILE A 191 -27.92 3.29 -8.11
CA ILE A 191 -26.84 2.31 -7.94
C ILE A 191 -27.17 1.39 -6.76
N LYS A 192 -26.95 0.09 -6.97
CA LYS A 192 -27.02 -0.91 -5.91
C LYS A 192 -25.63 -1.41 -5.49
N VAL A 193 -24.76 -1.66 -6.48
CA VAL A 193 -23.48 -2.33 -6.28
C VAL A 193 -22.42 -1.73 -7.20
N ILE A 194 -21.20 -1.59 -6.66
CA ILE A 194 -20.00 -1.22 -7.41
C ILE A 194 -19.15 -2.46 -7.61
N TYR A 195 -18.57 -2.60 -8.79
CA TYR A 195 -17.68 -3.69 -9.13
C TYR A 195 -16.32 -3.15 -9.51
N ILE A 196 -15.28 -3.78 -8.97
CA ILE A 196 -13.89 -3.46 -9.32
C ILE A 196 -13.22 -4.72 -9.85
N SER A 197 -12.60 -4.62 -11.03
CA SER A 197 -11.86 -5.72 -11.67
C SER A 197 -10.46 -5.27 -12.09
N LYS A 198 -9.49 -6.19 -12.05
CA LYS A 198 -8.12 -5.97 -12.57
C LYS A 198 -7.99 -6.16 -14.07
N THR A 199 -9.02 -6.72 -14.71
CA THR A 199 -9.07 -6.98 -16.15
C THR A 199 -10.44 -6.63 -16.69
N ARG A 200 -10.53 -6.34 -17.99
CA ARG A 200 -11.82 -6.03 -18.65
C ARG A 200 -12.78 -7.23 -18.68
N SER A 201 -12.25 -8.45 -18.60
CA SER A 201 -12.98 -9.73 -18.76
C SER A 201 -12.99 -10.62 -17.52
N GLY A 202 -12.30 -10.23 -16.43
CA GLY A 202 -12.24 -11.02 -15.21
C GLY A 202 -13.53 -10.95 -14.40
N LYS A 203 -13.74 -11.93 -13.50
CA LYS A 203 -14.86 -11.93 -12.55
C LYS A 203 -14.76 -10.67 -11.66
N PRO A 204 -15.65 -9.68 -11.81
CA PRO A 204 -15.58 -8.45 -11.05
C PRO A 204 -15.90 -8.74 -9.58
N ARG A 205 -15.18 -8.13 -8.64
CA ARG A 205 -15.52 -8.27 -7.22
C ARG A 205 -16.57 -7.21 -6.86
N PRO A 206 -17.72 -7.60 -6.29
CA PRO A 206 -18.73 -6.65 -5.84
C PRO A 206 -18.31 -5.97 -4.54
N TYR A 207 -18.69 -4.70 -4.41
CA TYR A 207 -18.57 -3.86 -3.23
C TYR A 207 -19.88 -3.08 -3.06
N THR A 208 -20.38 -3.04 -1.83
CA THR A 208 -21.51 -2.18 -1.44
C THR A 208 -21.08 -0.72 -1.43
N LEU A 209 -22.05 0.20 -1.52
CA LEU A 209 -21.78 1.64 -1.40
C LEU A 209 -21.14 1.98 -0.05
N ASN A 210 -21.55 1.30 1.03
CA ASN A 210 -20.97 1.49 2.37
C ASN A 210 -19.51 1.04 2.44
N GLU A 211 -19.14 -0.04 1.76
CA GLU A 211 -17.73 -0.45 1.67
C GLU A 211 -16.88 0.55 0.89
N VAL A 212 -17.46 1.25 -0.09
CA VAL A 212 -16.75 2.22 -0.94
C VAL A 212 -16.65 3.59 -0.27
N PHE A 213 -17.76 4.11 0.23
CA PHE A 213 -17.84 5.46 0.77
C PHE A 213 -17.68 5.53 2.29
N GLY A 214 -17.70 4.39 2.98
CA GLY A 214 -17.77 4.31 4.43
C GLY A 214 -19.22 4.42 4.91
N SER A 215 -19.46 3.99 6.15
CA SER A 215 -20.73 4.20 6.83
C SER A 215 -20.88 5.68 7.18
N ASN A 216 -21.39 6.50 6.25
CA ASN A 216 -22.02 7.80 6.52
C ASN A 216 -22.80 8.25 5.27
N SER A 217 -24.11 7.98 5.30
CA SER A 217 -25.15 8.78 4.64
C SER A 217 -25.52 9.92 5.58
#